data_AF-A0AAU9DW81-F1
#
_entry.id   AF-A0AAU9DW81-F1
#
_cell.length_a   1.000
_cell.length_b   1.000
_cell.length_c   1.000
_cell.angle_alpha   90.00
_cell.angle_beta   90.00
_cell.angle_gamma   90.00
#
_symmetry.space_group_name_H-M   'P 1'
#
loop_
_entity.id
_entity.type
_entity.pdbx_description
1 polymer ?
#
loop_
_entity_poly.entity_id
_entity_poly.type
_entity_poly.pdbx_seq_one_letter_code
_entity_poly.pdbx_strand_id
1 'polypeptide(L)'
;MEFNEKNIYFIDTDAPIDLGLIVKRIKQLGAQQVKATHKSIDYLIYDEDIDHDLKLQARFERLKKNKPVVISPLELIKEMGFKPNEAYIQWDPYPNYDPWTGDKLSLWEN
;
A
#
# COMPACT_ATOMS: atom_id res chain seq x y z
N MET A 1 -5.00 0.09 12.84
CA MET A 1 -4.22 1.35 12.71
C MET A 1 -5.18 2.54 12.53
N GLU A 2 -4.87 3.75 13.00
CA GLU A 2 -5.70 4.95 12.74
C GLU A 2 -5.08 5.77 11.59
N PHE A 3 -5.83 5.92 10.50
CA PHE A 3 -5.39 6.60 9.27
C PHE A 3 -5.86 8.06 9.18
N ASN A 4 -6.76 8.52 10.04
CA ASN A 4 -7.32 9.87 9.95
C ASN A 4 -6.23 10.95 10.06
N GLU A 5 -6.23 11.91 9.13
CA GLU A 5 -5.27 13.03 9.01
C GLU A 5 -3.81 12.61 8.77
N LYS A 6 -3.56 11.37 8.33
CA LYS A 6 -2.21 10.84 8.12
C LYS A 6 -1.69 11.08 6.71
N ASN A 7 -0.40 11.37 6.61
CA ASN A 7 0.34 11.56 5.37
C ASN A 7 1.03 10.24 4.97
N ILE A 8 0.57 9.64 3.88
CA ILE A 8 1.05 8.35 3.39
C ILE A 8 1.87 8.58 2.13
N TYR A 9 3.11 8.09 2.11
CA TYR A 9 3.97 8.16 0.92
C TYR A 9 4.32 6.75 0.44
N PHE A 10 4.14 6.52 -0.86
CA PHE A 10 4.53 5.29 -1.55
C PHE A 10 5.91 5.49 -2.17
N ILE A 11 6.92 4.72 -1.76
CA ILE A 11 8.23 4.73 -2.43
C ILE A 11 8.08 3.92 -3.72
N ASP A 12 7.84 4.61 -4.85
CA ASP A 12 7.86 4.08 -6.22
C ASP A 12 7.48 2.59 -6.28
N THR A 13 6.33 2.26 -5.67
CA THR A 13 5.91 0.88 -5.42
C THR A 13 5.19 0.36 -6.65
N ASP A 14 5.59 -0.80 -7.17
CA ASP A 14 4.70 -1.61 -8.01
C ASP A 14 3.71 -2.32 -7.09
N ALA A 15 2.75 -1.53 -6.57
CA ALA A 15 1.73 -2.10 -5.71
C ALA A 15 1.00 -3.20 -6.51
N PRO A 16 0.82 -4.40 -5.94
CA PRO A 16 0.25 -5.53 -6.67
C PRO A 16 -1.26 -5.35 -6.95
N ILE A 17 -1.82 -4.20 -6.55
CA ILE A 17 -3.23 -3.81 -6.70
C ILE A 17 -3.26 -2.38 -7.25
N ASP A 18 -4.26 -2.08 -8.08
CA ASP A 18 -4.55 -0.75 -8.61
C ASP A 18 -4.43 0.35 -7.54
N LEU A 19 -3.38 1.16 -7.66
CA LEU A 19 -3.10 2.31 -6.79
C LEU A 19 -4.28 3.29 -6.72
N GLY A 20 -5.10 3.39 -7.78
CA GLY A 20 -6.31 4.22 -7.79
C GLY A 20 -7.32 3.80 -6.72
N LEU A 21 -7.54 2.49 -6.54
CA LEU A 21 -8.42 1.95 -5.49
C LEU A 21 -7.87 2.22 -4.09
N ILE A 22 -6.57 2.01 -3.90
CA ILE A 22 -5.89 2.26 -2.63
C ILE A 22 -5.99 3.75 -2.25
N VAL A 23 -5.69 4.65 -3.19
CA VAL A 23 -5.76 6.11 -2.97
C VAL A 23 -7.18 6.57 -2.66
N LYS A 24 -8.19 5.99 -3.31
CA LYS A 24 -9.60 6.27 -2.99
C LYS A 24 -9.93 5.88 -1.55
N ARG A 25 -9.46 4.71 -1.09
CA ARG A 25 -9.67 4.28 0.30
C ARG A 25 -8.94 5.17 1.30
N ILE A 26 -7.69 5.52 1.03
CA ILE A 26 -6.91 6.47 1.85
C ILE A 26 -7.74 7.72 2.13
N LYS A 27 -8.34 8.31 1.09
CA LYS A 27 -9.21 9.49 1.23
C LYS A 27 -10.46 9.21 2.06
N GLN A 28 -11.12 8.06 1.89
CA GLN A 28 -12.30 7.68 2.69
C GLN A 28 -11.97 7.52 4.17
N LEU A 29 -10.74 7.10 4.49
CA LEU A 29 -10.25 6.96 5.86
C LEU A 29 -9.72 8.29 6.45
N GLY A 30 -9.88 9.41 5.74
CA GLY A 30 -9.40 10.73 6.19
C GLY A 30 -7.88 10.94 6.05
N ALA A 31 -7.18 10.01 5.43
CA ALA A 31 -5.75 10.13 5.12
C ALA A 31 -5.53 10.84 3.77
N GLN A 32 -4.27 11.19 3.50
CA GLN A 32 -3.84 11.68 2.19
C GLN A 32 -2.56 11.02 1.69
N GLN A 33 -2.52 10.76 0.38
CA GLN A 33 -1.29 10.41 -0.30
C GLN A 33 -0.46 11.68 -0.51
N VAL A 34 0.81 11.66 -0.11
CA VAL A 34 1.75 12.78 -0.28
C VAL A 34 2.94 12.36 -1.14
N LYS A 35 3.81 13.32 -1.46
CA LYS A 35 5.08 13.08 -2.18
C LYS A 35 6.26 13.00 -1.20
N ALA A 36 7.40 12.48 -1.66
CA ALA A 36 8.64 12.40 -0.88
C ALA A 36 9.12 13.75 -0.30
N THR A 37 8.72 14.86 -0.92
CA THR A 37 9.10 16.22 -0.51
C THR A 37 8.18 16.82 0.55
N HIS A 38 7.16 16.10 1.01
CA HIS A 38 6.24 16.59 2.01
C HIS A 38 6.94 16.79 3.36
N LYS A 39 6.50 17.80 4.12
CA LYS A 39 7.14 18.21 5.38
C LYS A 39 7.11 17.11 6.44
N SER A 40 6.02 16.35 6.48
CA SER A 40 5.79 15.24 7.40
C SER A 40 5.24 14.05 6.63
N ILE A 41 5.79 12.86 6.90
CA ILE A 41 5.30 11.60 6.39
C ILE A 41 5.04 10.73 7.62
N ASP A 42 3.81 10.30 7.78
CA ASP A 42 3.39 9.45 8.90
C ASP A 42 3.60 7.97 8.56
N TYR A 43 3.24 7.57 7.33
CA TYR A 43 3.42 6.21 6.83
C TYR A 43 4.26 6.21 5.56
N LEU A 44 5.25 5.32 5.55
CA LEU A 44 6.11 5.05 4.44
C LEU A 44 5.80 3.65 3.92
N ILE A 45 5.26 3.57 2.71
CA ILE A 45 4.95 2.30 2.06
C ILE A 45 6.18 1.91 1.25
N TYR A 46 6.81 0.82 1.66
CA TYR A 46 8.05 0.30 1.07
C TYR A 46 7.91 -1.21 0.85
N ASP A 47 8.22 -1.65 -0.35
CA ASP A 47 8.28 -3.08 -0.67
C ASP A 47 9.74 -3.54 -0.60
N GLU A 48 10.02 -4.50 0.29
CA GLU A 48 11.38 -5.01 0.52
C GLU A 48 11.94 -5.73 -0.72
N ASP A 49 11.07 -6.23 -1.61
CA ASP A 49 11.48 -6.87 -2.86
C ASP A 49 12.14 -5.87 -3.86
N ILE A 50 12.06 -4.56 -3.57
CA ILE A 50 12.68 -3.48 -4.36
C ILE A 50 14.13 -3.19 -3.92
N ASP A 51 14.70 -3.95 -2.99
CA ASP A 51 16.06 -3.76 -2.44
C ASP A 51 17.21 -3.77 -3.47
N HIS A 52 16.94 -4.14 -4.72
CA HIS A 52 17.92 -4.08 -5.81
C HIS A 52 18.15 -2.68 -6.41
N ASP A 53 17.30 -1.68 -6.12
CA ASP A 53 17.51 -0.30 -6.57
C ASP A 53 18.18 0.56 -5.49
N LEU A 54 19.50 0.78 -5.66
CA LEU A 54 20.32 1.63 -4.79
C LEU A 54 19.76 3.05 -4.60
N LYS A 55 19.05 3.61 -5.59
CA LYS A 55 18.45 4.96 -5.47
C LYS A 55 17.23 4.92 -4.56
N LEU A 56 16.43 3.86 -4.62
CA LEU A 56 15.26 3.69 -3.77
C LEU A 56 15.68 3.39 -2.34
N GLN A 57 16.70 2.56 -2.14
CA GLN A 57 17.28 2.30 -0.82
C GLN A 57 17.83 3.59 -0.18
N ALA A 58 18.59 4.40 -0.91
CA ALA A 58 19.06 5.68 -0.40
C ALA A 58 17.92 6.66 -0.07
N ARG A 59 16.84 6.65 -0.86
CA ARG A 59 15.64 7.44 -0.58
C ARG A 59 14.94 6.96 0.68
N PHE A 60 14.77 5.65 0.84
CA PHE A 60 14.19 5.00 2.01
C PHE A 60 14.95 5.40 3.28
N GLU A 61 16.28 5.22 3.29
CA GLU A 61 17.13 5.55 4.43
C GLU A 61 17.03 7.03 4.83
N ARG A 62 16.90 7.94 3.86
CA ARG A 62 16.70 9.37 4.14
C ARG A 62 15.33 9.63 4.79
N LEU A 63 14.27 9.01 4.29
CA LEU A 63 12.91 9.24 4.78
C LEU A 63 12.68 8.58 6.15
N LYS A 64 13.29 7.42 6.39
CA LYS A 64 13.24 6.69 7.65
C LYS A 64 13.81 7.49 8.84
N LYS A 65 14.75 8.41 8.61
CA LYS A 65 15.30 9.29 9.67
C LYS A 65 14.24 10.12 10.39
N ASN A 66 13.14 10.45 9.71
CA ASN A 66 12.02 11.17 10.30
C ASN A 66 11.08 10.27 11.11
N LYS A 67 11.44 8.99 11.27
CA LYS A 67 10.71 7.95 12.00
C LYS A 67 9.23 7.78 11.54
N PRO A 68 8.94 7.72 10.23
CA PRO A 68 7.63 7.27 9.78
C PRO A 68 7.41 5.82 10.18
N VAL A 69 6.15 5.40 10.26
CA VAL A 69 5.80 3.99 10.32
C VAL A 69 6.04 3.38 8.95
N VAL A 70 6.93 2.40 8.88
CA VAL A 70 7.24 1.67 7.64
C VAL A 70 6.37 0.43 7.60
N ILE A 71 5.64 0.24 6.49
CA ILE A 71 4.81 -0.94 6.24
C ILE A 71 4.88 -1.33 4.76
N SER A 72 4.70 -2.61 4.48
CA SER A 72 4.60 -3.12 3.12
C SER A 72 3.26 -2.73 2.46
N PRO A 73 3.18 -2.74 1.12
CA PRO A 73 1.90 -2.60 0.42
C PRO A 73 0.84 -3.60 0.90
N LEU A 74 1.23 -4.85 1.20
CA LEU A 74 0.35 -5.90 1.71
C LEU A 74 -0.19 -5.62 3.11
N GLU A 75 0.65 -5.12 4.01
CA GLU A 75 0.20 -4.74 5.35
C GLU A 75 -0.74 -3.54 5.29
N LEU A 76 -0.44 -2.55 4.44
CA LEU A 76 -1.30 -1.37 4.23
C LEU A 76 -2.72 -1.78 3.86
N ILE A 77 -2.88 -2.66 2.86
CA ILE A 77 -4.22 -3.07 2.43
C ILE A 77 -4.93 -3.87 3.54
N LYS A 78 -4.24 -4.77 4.26
CA LYS A 78 -4.84 -5.51 5.38
C LYS A 78 -5.35 -4.54 6.46
N GLU A 79 -4.54 -3.53 6.83
CA GLU A 79 -4.92 -2.49 7.80
C GLU A 79 -6.08 -1.61 7.33
N MET A 80 -6.27 -1.43 6.02
CA MET A 80 -7.40 -0.69 5.45
C MET A 80 -8.73 -1.47 5.43
N GLY A 81 -8.72 -2.71 5.93
CA GLY A 81 -9.87 -3.61 5.98
C GLY A 81 -10.00 -4.47 4.73
N PHE A 82 -8.95 -4.59 3.93
CA PHE A 82 -8.96 -5.51 2.81
C PHE A 82 -8.75 -6.95 3.29
N LYS A 83 -9.45 -7.90 2.68
CA LYS A 83 -9.20 -9.34 2.86
C LYS A 83 -8.85 -9.99 1.52
N PRO A 84 -7.71 -9.60 0.93
CA PRO A 84 -7.28 -10.18 -0.34
C PRO A 84 -6.94 -11.66 -0.13
N ASN A 85 -7.22 -12.47 -1.13
CA ASN A 85 -6.71 -13.82 -1.19
C ASN A 85 -5.26 -13.74 -1.69
N GLU A 86 -4.32 -14.20 -0.86
CA GLU A 86 -2.88 -14.12 -1.11
C GLU A 86 -2.45 -14.85 -2.40
N ALA A 87 -3.22 -15.85 -2.85
CA ALA A 87 -2.95 -16.55 -4.11
C ALA A 87 -3.13 -15.66 -5.36
N TYR A 88 -3.96 -14.62 -5.23
CA TYR A 88 -4.34 -13.74 -6.35
C TYR A 88 -3.86 -12.32 -6.18
N ILE A 89 -3.21 -12.00 -5.06
CA ILE A 89 -2.86 -10.62 -4.75
C ILE A 89 -1.90 -10.00 -5.76
N GLN A 90 -1.02 -10.81 -6.35
CA GLN A 90 -0.06 -10.39 -7.37
C GLN A 90 -0.65 -10.32 -8.78
N TRP A 91 -1.93 -10.67 -8.96
CA TRP A 91 -2.58 -10.61 -10.27
C TRP A 91 -3.03 -9.18 -10.55
N ASP A 92 -2.64 -8.65 -11.72
CA ASP A 92 -3.11 -7.35 -12.21
C ASP A 92 -3.90 -7.53 -13.53
N PRO A 93 -5.23 -7.31 -13.53
CA PRO A 93 -6.07 -6.86 -12.41
C PRO A 93 -6.38 -7.99 -11.41
N TYR A 94 -6.60 -7.62 -10.14
CA TYR A 94 -7.04 -8.57 -9.11
C TYR A 94 -8.41 -9.18 -9.48
N PRO A 95 -8.54 -10.51 -9.54
CA PRO A 95 -9.77 -11.14 -10.00
C PRO A 95 -10.90 -10.98 -8.98
N ASN A 96 -12.14 -10.84 -9.47
CA ASN A 96 -13.35 -10.79 -8.65
C ASN A 96 -13.95 -12.17 -8.35
N TYR A 97 -13.35 -13.24 -8.85
CA TYR A 97 -13.70 -14.63 -8.55
C TYR A 97 -12.48 -15.55 -8.68
N ASP A 98 -12.51 -16.67 -7.96
CA ASP A 98 -11.54 -17.76 -8.10
C ASP A 98 -11.89 -18.59 -9.36
N PRO A 99 -11.01 -18.73 -10.36
CA PRO A 99 -11.36 -19.43 -11.60
C PRO A 99 -11.40 -20.97 -11.45
N TRP A 100 -10.96 -21.53 -10.32
CA TRP A 100 -11.02 -22.96 -10.03
C TRP A 100 -12.24 -23.33 -9.18
N THR A 101 -12.58 -22.54 -8.16
CA THR A 101 -13.72 -22.83 -7.26
C THR A 101 -14.99 -22.08 -7.65
N GLY A 102 -14.87 -20.96 -8.35
CA GLY A 102 -15.96 -20.04 -8.65
C GLY A 102 -16.33 -19.12 -7.47
N ASP A 103 -15.61 -19.20 -6.35
CA ASP A 103 -15.90 -18.37 -5.18
C ASP A 103 -15.65 -16.90 -5.48
N LYS A 104 -16.51 -16.04 -4.96
CA LYS A 104 -16.36 -14.59 -5.11
C LYS A 104 -15.15 -14.13 -4.32
N LEU A 105 -14.20 -13.52 -5.02
CA LEU A 105 -13.08 -12.82 -4.41
C LEU A 105 -13.44 -11.36 -4.27
N SER A 106 -13.07 -10.78 -3.14
CA SER A 106 -13.23 -9.36 -2.93
C SER A 106 -11.99 -8.83 -2.25
N LEU A 107 -11.56 -7.67 -2.72
CA LEU A 107 -10.60 -6.85 -2.01
C LEU A 107 -11.19 -6.31 -0.70
N TRP A 108 -12.52 -6.24 -0.57
CA TRP A 108 -13.23 -5.69 0.58
C TRP A 108 -14.17 -6.72 1.21
N GLU A 109 -14.29 -6.71 2.54
CA GLU A 109 -15.50 -7.27 3.13
C GLU A 109 -16.69 -6.36 2.83
N ASN A 110 -17.78 -6.95 2.35
CA ASN A 110 -19.09 -6.30 2.25
C ASN A 110 -19.79 -6.35 3.61
#